data_AF-A0A3D2F6H1-F1
#
_entry.id   AF-A0A3D2F6H1-F1
#
_cell.length_a   1.000
_cell.length_b   1.000
_cell.length_c   1.000
_cell.angle_alpha   90.00
_cell.angle_beta   90.00
_cell.angle_gamma   90.00
#
_symmetry.space_group_name_H-M   'P 1'
#
loop_
_entity.id
_entity.type
_entity.pdbx_description
1 polymer ?
#
loop_
_entity_poly.entity_id
_entity_poly.type
_entity_poly.pdbx_seq_one_letter_code
_entity_poly.pdbx_strand_id
1 'polypeptide(L)' 'FPSGVMTMPIEATEHTGPVIIWRKELRPDSGGAGKFRGGLGQYMEVGAQEGHEFDFQA' A
#
# COMPACT_ATOMS: atom_id res chain seq x y z
N PHE A 1 -10.82 -12.10 -8.60
CA PHE A 1 -10.92 -12.20 -7.13
C PHE A 1 -11.15 -13.66 -6.77
N PRO A 2 -10.38 -14.21 -5.82
CA PRO A 2 -9.13 -13.64 -5.33
C PRO A 2 -8.06 -13.79 -6.41
N SER A 3 -7.21 -12.78 -6.63
CA SER A 3 -6.14 -12.85 -7.64
C SER A 3 -4.91 -13.62 -7.13
N GLY A 4 -4.94 -14.15 -5.89
CA GLY A 4 -3.78 -14.75 -5.23
C GLY A 4 -2.69 -13.75 -4.82
N VAL A 5 -2.83 -12.47 -5.22
CA VAL A 5 -1.87 -11.41 -4.88
C VAL A 5 -2.05 -11.02 -3.42
N MET A 6 -0.95 -11.11 -2.67
CA MET A 6 -0.85 -10.63 -1.29
C MET A 6 0.04 -9.40 -1.24
N THR A 7 -0.30 -8.44 -0.39
CA THR A 7 0.58 -7.31 -0.10
C THR A 7 1.79 -7.78 0.71
N MET A 8 2.99 -7.37 0.29
CA MET A 8 4.22 -7.61 1.05
C MET A 8 4.14 -6.97 2.45
N PRO A 9 4.72 -7.61 3.49
CA PRO A 9 4.86 -7.00 4.81
C PRO A 9 5.67 -5.69 4.76
N ILE A 10 5.38 -4.76 5.68
CA ILE A 10 6.10 -3.48 5.77
C ILE A 10 7.59 -3.73 6.01
N GLU A 11 7.92 -4.54 7.02
CA GLU A 11 9.30 -4.88 7.39
C GLU A 11 10.09 -5.46 6.22
N ALA A 12 9.47 -6.35 5.43
CA ALA A 12 10.12 -6.91 4.24
C ALA A 12 10.36 -5.86 3.15
N THR A 13 9.45 -4.88 3.01
CA THR A 13 9.57 -3.80 2.03
C THR A 13 10.70 -2.84 2.39
N GLU A 14 10.73 -2.40 3.65
CA GLU A 14 11.76 -1.50 4.17
C GLU A 14 13.13 -2.18 4.30
N HIS A 15 13.17 -3.51 4.45
CA HIS A 15 14.42 -4.27 4.39
C HIS A 15 14.98 -4.37 2.96
N THR A 16 14.11 -4.47 1.95
CA THR A 16 14.54 -4.73 0.56
C THR A 16 14.97 -3.45 -0.16
N GLY A 17 14.41 -2.29 0.19
CA GLY A 17 14.69 -1.03 -0.50
C GLY A 17 14.79 0.17 0.45
N PRO A 18 15.37 1.29 -0.02
CA PRO A 18 15.59 2.49 0.78
C PRO A 18 14.30 3.32 0.92
N VAL A 19 13.22 2.67 1.33
CA VAL A 19 11.90 3.28 1.52
C VAL A 19 11.47 3.16 2.98
N ILE A 20 10.66 4.12 3.41
CA ILE A 20 9.97 4.12 4.71
C ILE A 20 8.47 4.22 4.43
N ILE A 21 7.68 3.34 5.04
CA ILE A 21 6.23 3.35 4.96
C ILE A 21 5.68 4.03 6.22
N TRP A 22 5.28 5.29 6.09
CA TRP A 22 4.75 6.10 7.20
C TRP A 22 3.30 5.75 7.56
N ARG A 23 2.52 5.29 6.58
CA ARG A 23 1.12 4.90 6.77
C ARG A 23 0.76 3.71 5.89
N LYS A 24 0.03 2.75 6.45
CA LYS A 24 -0.60 1.63 5.72
C LYS A 24 -1.93 1.28 6.37
N GLU A 25 -3.03 1.77 5.79
CA GLU A 25 -4.36 1.68 6.39
C GLU A 25 -5.41 1.29 5.35
N LEU A 26 -6.53 0.71 5.79
CA LEU A 26 -7.69 0.52 4.92
C LEU A 26 -8.28 1.88 4.56
N ARG A 27 -8.56 2.10 3.28
CA ARG A 27 -9.25 3.29 2.81
C ARG A 27 -10.75 3.15 3.10
N PRO A 28 -11.33 3.95 4.01
CA PRO A 28 -12.76 3.90 4.29
C PRO A 28 -13.57 4.17 3.02
N ASP A 29 -14.73 3.52 2.92
CA ASP A 29 -15.75 3.77 1.89
C ASP A 29 -15.31 3.61 0.42
N SER A 30 -14.15 3.02 0.15
CA SER A 30 -13.68 2.79 -1.22
C SER A 30 -14.20 1.49 -1.84
N GLY A 31 -14.97 0.71 -1.10
CA GLY A 31 -15.55 -0.54 -1.61
C GLY A 31 -16.70 -0.24 -2.56
N GLY A 32 -16.69 -0.84 -3.75
CA GLY A 32 -17.78 -0.68 -4.71
C GLY A 32 -19.15 -1.06 -4.14
N ALA A 33 -20.17 -0.25 -4.42
CA ALA A 33 -21.54 -0.48 -3.98
C ALA A 33 -22.16 -1.70 -4.67
N GLY A 34 -23.01 -2.44 -3.96
CA GLY A 34 -23.72 -3.61 -4.47
C GLY A 34 -24.41 -4.40 -3.36
N LYS A 35 -25.12 -5.48 -3.71
CA LYS A 35 -25.75 -6.40 -2.74
C LYS A 35 -24.75 -6.90 -1.68
N PHE A 36 -23.52 -7.15 -2.12
CA PHE A 36 -22.37 -7.37 -1.26
C PHE A 36 -21.32 -6.32 -1.62
N ARG A 37 -20.88 -5.55 -0.62
CA ARG A 37 -19.88 -4.49 -0.80
C ARG A 37 -18.56 -5.10 -1.28
N GLY A 38 -17.93 -4.47 -2.27
CA GLY A 38 -16.58 -4.84 -2.72
C GLY A 38 -15.51 -4.65 -1.62
N GLY A 39 -14.33 -5.22 -1.83
CA GLY A 39 -13.18 -5.04 -0.93
C GLY A 39 -12.76 -3.57 -0.81
N LEU A 40 -12.22 -3.18 0.35
CA LEU A 40 -11.66 -1.85 0.54
C LEU A 40 -10.28 -1.76 -0.13
N GLY A 41 -9.93 -0.55 -0.53
CA GLY A 41 -8.58 -0.19 -0.95
C GLY A 41 -7.72 0.16 0.27
N GLN A 42 -6.52 0.69 0.02
CA GLN A 42 -5.58 1.06 1.07
C GLN A 42 -5.03 2.47 0.83
N TYR A 43 -4.79 3.20 1.92
CA TYR A 43 -3.89 4.35 1.94
C TYR A 43 -2.48 3.86 2.24
N MET A 44 -1.51 4.28 1.44
CA MET A 44 -0.11 4.03 1.68
C MET A 44 0.68 5.33 1.51
N GLU A 45 1.44 5.70 2.53
CA GLU A 45 2.34 6.84 2.50
C GLU A 45 3.77 6.32 2.53
N VAL A 46 4.54 6.65 1.50
CA VAL A 46 5.89 6.13 1.27
C VAL A 46 6.83 7.30 1.10
N GLY A 47 7.95 7.28 1.81
CA GLY A 47 9.06 8.19 1.63
C GLY A 47 10.35 7.44 1.32
N ALA A 48 11.36 8.16 0.83
CA ALA A 48 12.72 7.65 0.75
C ALA A 48 13.40 7.74 2.13
N GLN A 49 14.32 6.82 2.41
CA GLN A 49 15.24 6.97 3.54
C GLN A 49 16.15 8.19 3.32
N GLU A 50 16.74 8.71 4.40
CA GLU A 50 17.68 9.84 4.32
C GLU A 50 18.81 9.54 3.33
N GLY A 51 19.17 10.55 2.53
CA GLY A 51 20.20 10.43 1.49
C GLY A 51 19.76 9.69 0.22
N HIS A 52 18.49 9.27 0.11
CA HIS A 52 17.94 8.63 -1.08
C HIS A 52 16.85 9.48 -1.71
N GLU A 53 16.73 9.37 -3.02
CA GLU A 53 15.63 9.94 -3.80
C GLU A 53 14.77 8.80 -4.35
N PHE A 54 13.46 9.03 -4.42
CA PHE A 54 12.54 8.11 -5.08
C PHE A 54 11.74 8.86 -6.14
N ASP A 55 11.46 8.16 -7.24
CA ASP A 55 10.56 8.64 -8.28
C ASP A 55 9.28 7.78 -8.23
N PHE A 56 8.12 8.43 -8.35
CA PHE A 56 6.83 7.76 -8.37
C PHE A 56 6.19 7.93 -9.73
N GLN A 57 5.97 6.80 -10.41
CA GLN A 57 5.20 6.77 -11.66
C GLN A 57 3.88 6.05 -11.41
N ALA A 58 2.77 6.77 -11.60
CA ALA A 58 1.40 6.33 -11.36
C ALA A 58 0.61 6.24 -12.66
#